data_AF-A0A848CNJ1-F1
#
_entry.id   AF-A0A848CNJ1-F1
#
_cell.length_a   1.000
_cell.length_b   1.000
_cell.length_c   1.000
_cell.angle_alpha   90.00
_cell.angle_beta   90.00
_cell.angle_gamma   90.00
#
_symmetry.space_group_name_H-M   'P 1'
#
loop_
_entity.id
_entity.type
_entity.pdbx_description
1 polymer ?
#
loop_
_entity_poly.entity_id
_entity_poly.type
_entity_poly.pdbx_seq_one_letter_code
_entity_poly.pdbx_strand_id
1 'polypeptide(L)'
;MKTYQIQLLNCNNHNIEISKYLQIMTEIPKEDADQIVSNVPVVLYENLDEECTGYFETALDYYQAEYKILPMPEECTIPKFPSRQVIVLGRVVDYFGQRSDFVQLARKYGFSRKKQLSQTPFSAKDGITEEEAVKLCQEFTNMGMRVQIVRSKKI
;
A
#
# COMPACT_ATOMS: atom_id res chain seq x y z
N MET A 1 13.83 -5.17 11.26
CA MET A 1 12.95 -3.99 11.18
C MET A 1 11.62 -4.40 11.80
N LYS A 2 11.09 -3.66 12.77
CA LYS A 2 9.76 -3.95 13.32
C LYS A 2 8.71 -3.65 12.26
N THR A 3 7.76 -4.56 12.08
CA THR A 3 6.63 -4.36 11.17
C THR A 3 5.33 -4.51 11.91
N TYR A 4 4.26 -3.99 11.31
CA TYR A 4 2.94 -3.86 11.91
C TYR A 4 1.87 -4.39 10.97
N GLN A 5 0.73 -4.72 11.54
CA GLN A 5 -0.51 -4.91 10.82
C GLN A 5 -1.53 -3.84 11.25
N ILE A 6 -2.35 -3.40 10.31
CA ILE A 6 -3.48 -2.50 10.55
C ILE A 6 -4.77 -3.28 10.39
N GLN A 7 -5.62 -3.24 11.41
CA GLN A 7 -6.97 -3.79 11.40
C GLN A 7 -7.97 -2.65 11.40
N LEU A 8 -8.83 -2.58 10.38
CA LEU A 8 -9.98 -1.67 10.36
C LEU A 8 -11.14 -2.36 11.09
N LEU A 9 -11.62 -1.74 12.16
CA LEU A 9 -12.66 -2.29 13.03
C LEU A 9 -14.04 -1.75 12.67
N ASN A 10 -14.11 -0.45 12.38
CA ASN A 10 -15.36 0.23 12.05
C ASN A 10 -15.08 1.44 11.16
N CYS A 11 -15.92 1.66 10.15
CA CYS A 11 -15.85 2.83 9.28
C CYS A 11 -16.61 4.04 9.83
N ASN A 12 -17.38 3.90 10.92
CA ASN A 12 -18.16 4.96 11.55
C ASN A 12 -19.06 5.74 10.57
N ASN A 13 -19.73 5.02 9.65
CA ASN A 13 -20.57 5.55 8.56
C ASN A 13 -19.81 6.30 7.45
N HIS A 14 -18.47 6.28 7.44
CA HIS A 14 -17.63 6.85 6.38
C HIS A 14 -17.17 5.81 5.35
N ASN A 15 -17.96 4.76 5.13
CA ASN A 15 -17.60 3.64 4.25
C ASN A 15 -17.29 4.10 2.82
N ILE A 16 -18.03 5.08 2.29
CA ILE A 16 -17.83 5.58 0.93
C ILE A 16 -16.50 6.32 0.81
N GLU A 17 -16.18 7.16 1.78
CA GLU A 17 -14.95 7.95 1.82
C GLU A 17 -13.72 7.05 2.00
N ILE A 18 -13.80 6.10 2.93
CA ILE A 18 -12.73 5.15 3.20
C ILE A 18 -12.52 4.22 2.01
N SER A 19 -13.59 3.73 1.36
CA SER A 19 -13.48 2.93 0.14
C SER A 19 -12.78 3.72 -0.98
N LYS A 20 -13.18 4.97 -1.21
CA LYS A 20 -12.51 5.85 -2.19
C LYS A 20 -11.04 6.09 -1.83
N TYR A 21 -10.73 6.29 -0.55
CA TYR A 21 -9.35 6.46 -0.08
C TYR A 21 -8.52 5.21 -0.41
N LEU A 22 -9.00 4.02 -0.03
CA LEU A 22 -8.33 2.75 -0.33
C LEU A 22 -8.16 2.57 -1.85
N GLN A 23 -9.21 2.82 -2.63
CA GLN A 23 -9.15 2.78 -4.09
C GLN A 23 -8.05 3.70 -4.66
N ILE A 24 -8.00 4.96 -4.22
CA ILE A 24 -7.03 5.95 -4.72
C ILE A 24 -5.62 5.59 -4.28
N MET A 25 -5.46 5.23 -3.01
CA MET A 25 -4.15 5.04 -2.40
C MET A 25 -3.52 3.72 -2.81
N THR A 26 -4.30 2.64 -2.94
CA THR A 26 -3.78 1.31 -3.25
C THR A 26 -4.13 0.78 -4.63
N GLU A 27 -4.87 1.55 -5.43
CA GLU A 27 -5.30 1.19 -6.79
C GLU A 27 -6.07 -0.13 -6.85
N ILE A 28 -6.68 -0.54 -5.72
CA ILE A 28 -7.57 -1.69 -5.71
C ILE A 28 -8.83 -1.39 -6.52
N PRO A 29 -9.43 -2.40 -7.16
CA PRO A 29 -10.74 -2.26 -7.77
C PRO A 29 -11.75 -1.68 -6.77
N LYS A 30 -12.64 -0.82 -7.25
CA LYS A 30 -13.69 -0.22 -6.41
C LYS A 30 -14.52 -1.29 -5.70
N GLU A 31 -14.85 -2.36 -6.41
CA GLU A 31 -15.63 -3.49 -5.86
C GLU A 31 -14.92 -4.14 -4.67
N ASP A 32 -13.60 -4.34 -4.77
CA ASP A 32 -12.78 -4.88 -3.69
C ASP A 32 -12.71 -3.89 -2.51
N ALA A 33 -12.56 -2.58 -2.79
CA ALA A 33 -12.58 -1.54 -1.75
C ALA A 33 -13.92 -1.47 -1.01
N ASP A 34 -15.03 -1.54 -1.75
CA ASP A 34 -16.39 -1.55 -1.20
C ASP A 34 -16.63 -2.80 -0.36
N GLN A 35 -16.10 -3.96 -0.78
CA GLN A 35 -16.14 -5.19 0.03
C GLN A 35 -15.32 -5.07 1.31
N ILE A 36 -14.15 -4.43 1.28
CA ILE A 36 -13.31 -4.18 2.46
C ILE A 36 -14.07 -3.40 3.53
N VAL A 37 -14.64 -2.26 3.16
CA VAL A 37 -15.34 -1.40 4.12
C VAL A 37 -16.68 -1.97 4.58
N SER A 38 -17.24 -2.95 3.86
CA SER A 38 -18.52 -3.61 4.20
C SER A 38 -18.33 -4.81 5.13
N ASN A 39 -17.12 -5.38 5.20
CA ASN A 39 -16.81 -6.59 5.97
C ASN A 39 -15.95 -6.30 7.21
N VAL A 40 -16.01 -5.08 7.75
CA VAL A 40 -15.33 -4.74 9.01
C VAL A 40 -15.90 -5.57 10.17
N PRO A 41 -15.08 -6.09 11.11
CA PRO A 41 -13.64 -5.86 11.24
C PRO A 41 -12.79 -6.70 10.27
N VAL A 42 -11.75 -6.10 9.68
CA VAL A 42 -10.85 -6.75 8.72
C VAL A 42 -9.39 -6.31 8.86
N VAL A 43 -8.45 -7.21 8.55
CA VAL A 43 -7.04 -6.86 8.42
C VAL A 43 -6.83 -6.17 7.07
N LEU A 44 -6.54 -4.86 7.08
CA LEU A 44 -6.30 -4.09 5.87
C LEU A 44 -4.94 -4.44 5.27
N TYR A 45 -3.89 -4.30 6.08
CA TYR A 45 -2.51 -4.51 5.64
C TYR A 45 -1.68 -5.18 6.73
N GLU A 46 -0.75 -6.03 6.33
CA GLU A 46 0.31 -6.60 7.16
C GLU A 46 1.69 -6.23 6.60
N ASN A 47 2.72 -6.35 7.43
CA ASN A 47 4.10 -6.05 7.08
C ASN A 47 4.39 -4.57 6.77
N LEU A 48 3.66 -3.64 7.40
CA LEU A 48 3.92 -2.21 7.30
C LEU A 48 5.06 -1.82 8.23
N ASP A 49 5.99 -0.98 7.79
CA ASP A 49 6.90 -0.31 8.73
C ASP A 49 6.22 0.89 9.40
N GLU A 50 6.92 1.52 10.35
CA GLU A 50 6.40 2.63 11.15
C GLU A 50 5.96 3.82 10.30
N GLU A 51 6.75 4.22 9.29
CA GLU A 51 6.40 5.35 8.43
C GLU A 51 5.21 5.00 7.52
N CYS A 52 5.16 3.79 6.95
CA CYS A 52 4.00 3.31 6.19
C CYS A 52 2.72 3.32 7.02
N THR A 53 2.84 2.87 8.27
CA THR A 53 1.73 2.82 9.21
C THR A 53 1.16 4.23 9.44
N GLY A 54 2.04 5.23 9.60
CA GLY A 54 1.64 6.63 9.82
C GLY A 54 0.81 7.24 8.68
N TYR A 55 1.03 6.85 7.41
CA TYR A 55 0.20 7.32 6.29
C TYR A 55 -1.24 6.82 6.38
N PHE A 56 -1.43 5.55 6.77
CA PHE A 56 -2.77 4.99 6.97
C PHE A 56 -3.42 5.54 8.23
N GLU A 57 -2.67 5.67 9.32
CA GLU A 57 -3.12 6.26 10.59
C GLU A 57 -3.72 7.65 10.36
N THR A 58 -2.97 8.54 9.71
CA THR A 58 -3.40 9.92 9.41
C THR A 58 -4.73 9.95 8.64
N ALA A 59 -4.92 9.05 7.68
CA ALA A 59 -6.13 9.01 6.88
C ALA A 59 -7.31 8.39 7.62
N LEU A 60 -7.10 7.31 8.37
CA LEU A 60 -8.14 6.68 9.17
C LEU A 60 -8.62 7.61 10.29
N ASP A 61 -7.71 8.35 10.92
CA ASP A 61 -8.03 9.38 11.90
C ASP A 61 -8.86 10.51 11.31
N TYR A 62 -8.50 10.98 10.10
CA TYR A 62 -9.25 12.02 9.40
C TYR A 62 -10.71 11.63 9.15
N TYR A 63 -10.96 10.36 8.81
CA TYR A 63 -12.31 9.80 8.63
C TYR A 63 -12.92 9.27 9.92
N GLN A 64 -12.28 9.46 11.08
CA GLN A 64 -12.75 8.99 12.38
C GLN A 64 -13.06 7.49 12.40
N ALA A 65 -12.32 6.69 11.63
CA ALA A 65 -12.49 5.24 11.61
C ALA A 65 -11.95 4.62 12.91
N GLU A 66 -12.54 3.50 13.35
CA GLU A 66 -11.96 2.70 14.43
C GLU A 66 -10.99 1.69 13.83
N TYR A 67 -9.75 1.68 14.30
CA TYR A 67 -8.72 0.74 13.84
C TYR A 67 -7.77 0.35 14.97
N LYS A 68 -6.96 -0.69 14.72
CA LYS A 68 -5.88 -1.12 15.61
C LYS A 68 -4.60 -1.33 14.81
N ILE A 69 -3.49 -0.88 15.37
CA ILE A 69 -2.14 -1.18 14.90
C ILE A 69 -1.56 -2.22 15.86
N LEU A 70 -1.10 -3.35 15.32
CA LEU A 70 -0.52 -4.43 16.11
C LEU A 70 0.89 -4.76 15.60
N PRO A 71 1.90 -4.91 16.47
CA PRO A 71 3.23 -5.34 16.05
C PRO A 71 3.18 -6.78 15.52
N MET A 72 3.95 -7.04 14.47
CA MET A 72 4.16 -8.38 13.92
C MET A 72 5.36 -9.07 14.59
N PRO A 73 5.31 -10.40 14.77
CA PRO A 73 6.45 -11.16 15.28
C PRO A 73 7.65 -11.11 14.32
N GLU A 74 8.87 -10.99 14.88
CA GLU A 74 10.13 -10.87 14.11
C GLU A 74 10.45 -12.13 13.27
N GLU A 75 10.05 -13.31 13.75
CA GLU A 75 10.17 -14.60 13.05
C GLU A 75 8.86 -14.97 12.36
N CYS A 76 8.37 -14.12 11.45
CA CYS A 76 7.36 -14.57 10.52
C CYS A 76 8.09 -15.37 9.41
N THR A 77 8.24 -16.69 9.56
CA THR A 77 8.68 -17.55 8.44
C THR A 77 7.63 -17.42 7.36
N ILE A 78 7.95 -16.58 6.39
CA ILE A 78 7.08 -16.20 5.30
C ILE A 78 6.67 -17.47 4.53
N PRO A 79 5.42 -17.94 4.63
CA PRO A 79 4.95 -18.99 3.74
C PRO A 79 4.97 -18.42 2.33
N LYS A 80 5.49 -19.19 1.35
CA LYS A 80 5.42 -18.87 -0.09
C LYS A 80 4.02 -18.33 -0.41
N PHE A 81 3.95 -17.08 -0.87
CA PHE A 81 2.76 -16.24 -0.69
C PHE A 81 1.65 -16.49 -1.72
N PRO A 82 0.38 -16.29 -1.31
CA PRO A 82 -0.71 -15.92 -2.22
C PRO A 82 -1.10 -14.42 -2.17
N SER A 83 -0.34 -13.54 -1.50
CA SER A 83 -0.67 -12.10 -1.30
C SER A 83 -0.29 -11.18 -2.48
N ARG A 84 -1.06 -10.11 -2.69
CA ARG A 84 -1.18 -9.38 -3.98
C ARG A 84 -0.64 -7.93 -4.04
N GLN A 85 0.00 -7.39 -3.00
CA GLN A 85 0.29 -5.94 -2.95
C GLN A 85 1.76 -5.54 -2.85
N VAL A 86 2.11 -4.39 -3.46
CA VAL A 86 3.32 -3.61 -3.17
C VAL A 86 2.96 -2.17 -2.89
N ILE A 87 3.51 -1.60 -1.82
CA ILE A 87 3.46 -0.16 -1.55
C ILE A 87 4.74 0.48 -2.08
N VAL A 88 4.58 1.43 -3.00
CA VAL A 88 5.63 2.36 -3.43
C VAL A 88 5.49 3.64 -2.61
N LEU A 89 6.53 3.98 -1.85
CA LEU A 89 6.55 5.20 -1.06
C LEU A 89 7.21 6.28 -1.91
N GLY A 90 6.44 7.28 -2.29
CA GLY A 90 6.91 8.28 -3.25
C GLY A 90 7.75 9.40 -2.66
N ARG A 91 8.47 9.11 -1.57
CA ARG A 91 9.64 9.89 -1.19
C ARG A 91 10.84 9.39 -1.98
N VAL A 92 11.28 10.21 -2.93
CA VAL A 92 12.60 10.09 -3.54
C VAL A 92 13.62 10.52 -2.48
N VAL A 93 14.42 9.57 -1.99
CA VAL A 93 15.42 9.83 -0.94
C VAL A 93 16.66 10.46 -1.55
N ASP A 94 17.16 9.87 -2.65
CA ASP A 94 18.29 10.37 -3.44
C ASP A 94 18.03 10.00 -4.91
N TYR A 95 17.75 10.96 -5.77
CA TYR A 95 17.32 10.64 -7.13
C TYR A 95 18.48 10.22 -8.05
N PHE A 96 18.42 9.01 -8.60
CA PHE A 96 19.49 8.48 -9.48
C PHE A 96 19.12 8.37 -10.98
N GLY A 97 17.99 8.92 -11.46
CA GLY A 97 17.48 8.75 -12.85
C GLY A 97 17.06 10.04 -13.59
N GLN A 98 16.35 9.92 -14.73
CA GLN A 98 15.64 11.02 -15.43
C GLN A 98 14.11 10.90 -15.28
N ARG A 99 13.37 12.01 -15.24
CA ARG A 99 11.92 11.99 -14.89
C ARG A 99 11.10 11.05 -15.79
N SER A 100 11.58 10.83 -17.01
CA SER A 100 11.09 9.84 -17.98
C SER A 100 11.11 8.40 -17.45
N ASP A 101 12.06 8.04 -16.60
CA ASP A 101 12.28 6.67 -16.12
C ASP A 101 11.17 6.26 -15.15
N PHE A 102 10.72 7.20 -14.30
CA PHE A 102 9.53 7.00 -13.46
C PHE A 102 8.28 6.78 -14.30
N VAL A 103 8.11 7.52 -15.40
CA VAL A 103 6.94 7.38 -16.28
C VAL A 103 6.96 6.04 -17.01
N GLN A 104 8.15 5.57 -17.41
CA GLN A 104 8.31 4.26 -18.06
C GLN A 104 8.02 3.11 -17.10
N LEU A 105 8.55 3.17 -15.88
CA LEU A 105 8.30 2.14 -14.85
C LEU A 105 6.86 2.16 -14.35
N ALA A 106 6.28 3.35 -14.16
CA ALA A 106 4.85 3.50 -13.87
C ALA A 106 3.99 2.79 -14.93
N ARG A 107 4.30 2.98 -16.22
CA ARG A 107 3.58 2.32 -17.32
C ARG A 107 3.79 0.82 -17.33
N LYS A 108 5.03 0.34 -17.13
CA LYS A 108 5.38 -1.08 -17.11
C LYS A 108 4.56 -1.85 -16.08
N TYR A 109 4.35 -1.28 -14.90
CA TYR A 109 3.61 -1.90 -13.80
C TYR A 109 2.14 -1.44 -13.70
N GLY A 110 1.65 -0.70 -14.70
CA GLY A 110 0.24 -0.31 -14.80
C GLY A 110 -0.23 0.66 -13.70
N PHE A 111 0.65 1.53 -13.20
CA PHE A 111 0.25 2.66 -12.37
C PHE A 111 -0.53 3.69 -13.20
N SER A 112 -1.48 4.38 -12.55
CA SER A 112 -2.27 5.41 -13.22
C SER A 112 -1.40 6.53 -13.78
N ARG A 113 -1.58 6.86 -15.08
CA ARG A 113 -0.91 8.01 -15.74
C ARG A 113 -1.23 9.36 -15.11
N LYS A 114 -2.31 9.43 -14.30
CA LYS A 114 -2.71 10.65 -13.58
C LYS A 114 -1.88 10.86 -12.30
N LYS A 115 -1.19 9.83 -11.80
CA LYS A 115 -0.31 9.93 -10.63
C LYS A 115 1.10 10.28 -11.05
N GLN A 116 1.68 11.29 -10.42
CA GLN A 116 3.11 11.58 -10.56
C GLN A 116 3.86 10.88 -9.42
N LEU A 117 4.34 9.66 -9.64
CA LEU A 117 5.01 8.86 -8.59
C LEU A 117 6.18 9.57 -7.90
N SER A 118 6.86 10.49 -8.59
CA SER A 118 7.94 11.32 -8.03
C SER A 118 7.47 12.42 -7.08
N GLN A 119 6.17 12.74 -7.06
CA GLN A 119 5.56 13.81 -6.26
C GLN A 119 4.46 13.30 -5.32
N THR A 120 3.92 12.11 -5.58
CA THR A 120 2.93 11.47 -4.72
C THR A 120 3.65 10.95 -3.46
N PRO A 121 3.28 11.34 -2.24
CA PRO A 121 3.94 10.85 -1.02
C PRO A 121 3.86 9.32 -0.85
N PHE A 122 2.81 8.70 -1.39
CA PHE A 122 2.50 7.29 -1.23
C PHE A 122 1.67 6.76 -2.41
N SER A 123 1.99 5.58 -2.94
CA SER A 123 1.12 4.85 -3.88
C SER A 123 1.31 3.34 -3.75
N ALA A 124 0.24 2.57 -3.55
CA ALA A 124 0.30 1.12 -3.66
C ALA A 124 -0.18 0.62 -5.02
N LYS A 125 0.31 -0.56 -5.38
CA LYS A 125 -0.16 -1.39 -6.48
C LYS A 125 -0.63 -2.73 -5.91
N ASP A 126 -1.92 -2.98 -5.97
CA ASP A 126 -2.51 -4.30 -5.71
C ASP A 126 -2.69 -5.10 -7.01
N GLY A 127 -2.86 -6.41 -6.84
CA GLY A 127 -3.19 -7.38 -7.88
C GLY A 127 -2.00 -7.96 -8.63
N ILE A 128 -0.76 -7.76 -8.14
CA ILE A 128 0.47 -8.23 -8.82
C ILE A 128 1.05 -9.49 -8.15
N THR A 129 1.83 -10.29 -8.90
CA THR A 129 2.45 -11.52 -8.36
C THR A 129 3.63 -11.20 -7.42
N GLU A 130 4.08 -12.21 -6.65
CA GLU A 130 5.26 -12.09 -5.79
C GLU A 130 6.52 -11.74 -6.60
N GLU A 131 6.73 -12.38 -7.75
CA GLU A 131 7.88 -12.10 -8.61
C GLU A 131 7.82 -10.69 -9.21
N GLU A 132 6.62 -10.24 -9.59
CA GLU A 132 6.41 -8.87 -10.06
C GLU A 132 6.66 -7.86 -8.94
N ALA A 133 6.21 -8.16 -7.73
CA ALA A 133 6.39 -7.34 -6.54
C ALA A 133 7.87 -7.14 -6.19
N VAL A 134 8.66 -8.22 -6.20
CA VAL A 134 10.10 -8.17 -5.94
C VAL A 134 10.83 -7.35 -7.02
N LYS A 135 10.50 -7.58 -8.31
CA LYS A 135 11.10 -6.84 -9.43
C LYS A 135 10.77 -5.34 -9.35
N LEU A 136 9.50 -5.01 -9.09
CA LEU A 136 9.04 -3.63 -8.92
C LEU A 136 9.81 -2.96 -7.77
N CYS A 137 9.88 -3.62 -6.62
CA CYS A 137 10.60 -3.13 -5.44
C CYS A 137 12.06 -2.81 -5.78
N GLN A 138 12.75 -3.72 -6.46
CA GLN A 138 14.15 -3.54 -6.85
C GLN A 138 14.33 -2.40 -7.86
N GLU A 139 13.51 -2.33 -8.91
CA GLU A 139 13.62 -1.29 -9.95
C GLU A 139 13.35 0.12 -9.39
N PHE A 140 12.36 0.27 -8.51
CA PHE A 140 12.08 1.54 -7.85
C PHE A 140 13.12 1.91 -6.79
N THR A 141 13.66 0.93 -6.04
CA THR A 141 14.76 1.15 -5.10
C THR A 141 16.03 1.62 -5.82
N ASN A 142 16.33 1.05 -6.99
CA ASN A 142 17.48 1.46 -7.81
C ASN A 142 17.36 2.91 -8.34
N MET A 143 16.15 3.45 -8.44
CA MET A 143 15.91 4.86 -8.77
C MET A 143 15.98 5.80 -7.56
N GLY A 144 16.25 5.26 -6.36
CA GLY A 144 16.27 6.00 -5.11
C GLY A 144 14.90 6.32 -4.53
N MET A 145 13.87 5.56 -4.93
CA MET A 145 12.58 5.58 -4.24
C MET A 145 12.61 4.62 -3.07
N ARG A 146 11.89 4.98 -2.02
CA ARG A 146 11.60 4.06 -0.93
C ARG A 146 10.45 3.15 -1.34
N VAL A 147 10.60 1.84 -1.16
CA VAL A 147 9.57 0.88 -1.56
C VAL A 147 9.46 -0.20 -0.49
N GLN A 148 8.23 -0.63 -0.21
CA GLN A 148 7.96 -1.70 0.73
C GLN A 148 6.93 -2.67 0.16
N ILE A 149 7.26 -3.97 0.23
CA ILE A 149 6.30 -5.02 -0.07
C ILE A 149 5.42 -5.24 1.17
N VAL A 150 4.11 -5.11 1.00
CA VAL A 150 3.12 -5.27 2.07
C VAL A 150 2.07 -6.30 1.66
N ARG A 151 1.23 -6.73 2.61
CA ARG A 151 0.22 -7.75 2.35
C ARG A 151 -1.17 -7.20 2.60
N SER A 152 -2.07 -7.32 1.65
CA SER A 152 -3.51 -7.28 1.95
C SER A 152 -4.07 -8.69 2.06
N LYS A 153 -5.12 -8.84 2.86
CA LYS A 153 -5.98 -10.02 2.76
C LYS A 153 -7.01 -9.77 1.66
N LYS A 154 -7.11 -10.73 0.73
CA LYS A 154 -8.27 -10.80 -0.15
C LYS A 154 -9.46 -11.19 0.71
N ILE A 155 -10.53 -10.39 0.63
CA ILE A 155 -11.81 -10.68 1.28
C ILE A 155 -12.63 -11.57 0.35
#